data_AF-A0A2M9J867-F1
#
_entry.id   AF-A0A2M9J867-F1
#
_cell.length_a   1.000
_cell.length_b   1.000
_cell.length_c   1.000
_cell.angle_alpha   90.00
_cell.angle_beta   90.00
_cell.angle_gamma   90.00
#
_symmetry.space_group_name_H-M   'P 1'
#
loop_
_entity.id
_entity.type
_entity.pdbx_description
1 polymer ?
#
loop_
_entity_poly.entity_id
_entity_poly.type
_entity_poly.pdbx_seq_one_letter_code
_entity_poly.pdbx_strand_id
1 'polypeptide(L)'
;MLQSLAVIGIAAAVIYVFIPHDDSAAPPLKAVNYKVELSTVRRAAPYPVAAPVGLPDQDKWKATSVSYDGAKNNAWHLGFLDPQNQYVAVEQSTAPLDKFVAEVSRSATKTEKSQQIAGATWTYWDGPKYDALVRQDQGHTTVVTGTAPYDQLVTMAGALESKRTAD
;
A
#
# COMPACT_ATOMS: atom_id res chain seq x y z
N MET A 1 -43.15 -29.83 -8.56
CA MET A 1 -42.01 -29.26 -7.79
C MET A 1 -40.65 -29.75 -8.30
N LEU A 2 -40.49 -31.02 -8.68
CA LEU A 2 -39.23 -31.55 -9.21
C LEU A 2 -38.79 -30.91 -10.55
N GLN A 3 -39.75 -30.49 -11.40
CA GLN A 3 -39.44 -29.86 -12.68
C GLN A 3 -38.88 -28.43 -12.55
N SER A 4 -39.34 -27.66 -11.56
CA SER A 4 -38.79 -26.32 -11.29
C SER A 4 -37.36 -26.40 -10.76
N LEU A 5 -37.01 -27.45 -10.02
CA LEU A 5 -35.63 -27.69 -9.55
C LEU A 5 -34.69 -28.04 -10.72
N ALA A 6 -35.18 -28.82 -11.70
CA ALA A 6 -34.40 -29.15 -12.89
C ALA A 6 -34.10 -27.92 -13.74
N VAL A 7 -35.08 -27.02 -13.92
CA VAL A 7 -34.88 -25.77 -14.67
C VAL A 7 -33.89 -24.84 -13.97
N ILE A 8 -33.98 -24.71 -12.65
CA ILE A 8 -33.03 -23.90 -11.86
C ILE A 8 -31.63 -24.52 -11.89
N GLY A 9 -31.52 -25.85 -11.81
CA GLY A 9 -30.25 -26.56 -11.90
C GLY A 9 -29.57 -26.38 -13.26
N ILE A 10 -30.33 -26.42 -14.35
CA ILE A 10 -29.82 -26.16 -15.70
C ILE A 10 -29.38 -24.70 -15.83
N ALA A 11 -30.16 -23.74 -15.34
CA ALA A 11 -29.78 -22.33 -15.36
C ALA A 11 -28.50 -22.07 -14.55
N ALA A 12 -28.38 -22.68 -13.37
CA ALA A 12 -27.17 -22.59 -12.55
C ALA A 12 -25.95 -23.23 -13.23
N ALA A 13 -26.12 -24.39 -13.88
CA ALA A 13 -25.04 -25.04 -14.63
C ALA A 13 -24.59 -24.22 -15.85
N VAL A 14 -25.54 -23.59 -16.56
CA VAL A 14 -25.22 -22.69 -17.67
C VAL A 14 -24.45 -21.48 -17.16
N ILE A 15 -24.92 -20.82 -16.09
CA ILE A 15 -24.20 -19.70 -15.45
C ILE A 15 -22.80 -20.15 -15.00
N TYR A 16 -22.70 -21.34 -14.41
CA TYR A 16 -21.44 -21.91 -13.93
C TYR A 16 -20.43 -22.14 -15.08
N VAL A 17 -20.88 -22.65 -16.23
CA VAL A 17 -20.03 -22.85 -17.42
C VAL A 17 -19.56 -21.53 -18.02
N PHE A 18 -20.36 -20.45 -17.90
CA PHE A 18 -19.98 -19.12 -18.35
C PHE A 18 -19.13 -18.34 -17.34
N ILE A 19 -19.02 -18.79 -16.09
CA ILE A 19 -18.05 -18.26 -15.13
C ILE A 19 -16.72 -18.98 -15.39
N PRO A 20 -15.68 -18.30 -15.88
CA PRO A 20 -14.38 -18.92 -16.08
C PRO A 20 -13.85 -19.44 -14.74
N HIS A 21 -13.69 -20.77 -14.64
CA HIS A 21 -13.19 -21.49 -13.47
C HIS A 21 -11.69 -21.76 -13.54
N ASP A 22 -10.97 -20.97 -14.33
CA ASP A 22 -9.51 -21.06 -14.40
C ASP A 22 -8.93 -20.48 -13.09
N ASP A 23 -8.72 -21.34 -12.10
CA ASP A 23 -7.86 -21.12 -10.92
C ASP A 23 -6.37 -20.96 -11.32
N SER A 24 -6.08 -20.70 -12.59
CA SER A 24 -4.75 -20.50 -13.15
C SER A 24 -4.79 -19.27 -14.04
N ALA A 25 -4.18 -18.20 -13.55
CA ALA A 25 -4.06 -16.89 -14.18
C ALA A 25 -5.26 -15.95 -14.00
N ALA A 26 -5.48 -15.49 -12.75
CA ALA A 26 -5.85 -14.09 -12.58
C ALA A 26 -4.90 -13.25 -13.48
N PRO A 27 -5.42 -12.40 -14.38
CA PRO A 27 -4.57 -11.61 -15.26
C PRO A 27 -3.53 -10.89 -14.39
N PRO A 28 -2.24 -10.87 -14.77
CA PRO A 28 -1.21 -10.25 -13.97
C PRO A 28 -1.68 -8.85 -13.61
N LEU A 29 -1.87 -8.58 -12.31
CA LEU A 29 -2.36 -7.29 -11.82
C LEU A 29 -1.59 -6.20 -12.56
N LYS A 30 -2.29 -5.45 -13.42
CA LYS A 30 -1.66 -4.46 -14.27
C LYS A 30 -1.09 -3.40 -13.35
N ALA A 31 0.24 -3.36 -13.27
CA ALA A 31 0.93 -2.42 -12.40
C ALA A 31 0.48 -0.99 -12.75
N VAL A 32 0.06 -0.25 -11.74
CA VAL A 32 -0.34 1.15 -11.88
C VAL A 32 0.90 1.99 -12.11
N ASN A 33 0.91 2.81 -13.16
CA ASN A 33 1.99 3.76 -13.38
C ASN A 33 1.75 5.01 -12.52
N TYR A 34 2.41 5.07 -11.36
CA TYR A 34 2.27 6.16 -10.40
C TYR A 34 3.17 7.38 -10.69
N LYS A 35 4.05 7.34 -11.70
CA LYS A 35 5.06 8.39 -11.92
C LYS A 35 4.43 9.76 -12.22
N VAL A 36 3.37 9.78 -13.01
CA VAL A 36 2.66 11.03 -13.37
C VAL A 36 2.04 11.65 -12.12
N GLU A 37 1.34 10.83 -11.32
CA GLU A 37 0.70 11.30 -10.08
C GLU A 37 1.74 11.76 -9.07
N LEU A 38 2.79 10.98 -8.83
CA LEU A 38 3.91 11.37 -7.98
C LEU A 38 4.52 12.72 -8.38
N SER A 39 4.73 12.96 -9.68
CA SER A 39 5.26 14.24 -10.17
C SER A 39 4.33 15.41 -9.84
N THR A 40 3.02 15.20 -9.92
CA THR A 40 1.99 16.20 -9.64
C THR A 40 1.89 16.46 -8.15
N VAL A 41 1.86 15.41 -7.34
CA VAL A 41 1.75 15.51 -5.88
C VAL A 41 2.99 16.16 -5.29
N ARG A 42 4.19 15.89 -5.80
CA ARG A 42 5.43 16.57 -5.36
C ARG A 42 5.32 18.10 -5.45
N ARG A 43 4.64 18.63 -6.48
CA ARG A 43 4.40 20.07 -6.64
C ARG A 43 3.29 20.62 -5.74
N ALA A 44 2.33 19.79 -5.35
CA ALA A 44 1.13 20.21 -4.63
C ALA A 44 1.21 20.00 -3.11
N ALA A 45 1.92 18.96 -2.66
CA ALA A 45 2.00 18.59 -1.25
C ALA A 45 2.87 19.59 -0.46
N PRO A 46 2.50 19.92 0.78
CA PRO A 46 3.29 20.81 1.63
C PRO A 46 4.56 20.16 2.20
N TYR A 47 4.81 18.89 1.89
CA TYR A 47 5.94 18.09 2.37
C TYR A 47 6.64 17.34 1.21
N PRO A 48 7.90 16.89 1.40
CA PRO A 48 8.58 16.03 0.43
C PRO A 48 7.89 14.66 0.29
N VAL A 49 7.43 14.34 -0.92
CA VAL A 49 6.67 13.11 -1.18
C VAL A 49 7.63 11.93 -1.36
N ALA A 50 7.42 10.89 -0.56
CA ALA A 50 8.19 9.66 -0.55
C ALA A 50 7.67 8.68 -1.61
N ALA A 51 8.61 8.14 -2.39
CA ALA A 51 8.37 7.00 -3.27
C ALA A 51 9.63 6.11 -3.30
N PRO A 52 9.49 4.80 -3.52
CA PRO A 52 10.62 3.90 -3.56
C PRO A 52 11.49 4.13 -4.81
N VAL A 53 12.80 4.08 -4.64
CA VAL A 53 13.81 4.14 -5.69
C VAL A 53 14.83 3.03 -5.43
N GLY A 54 15.14 2.23 -6.46
CA GLY A 54 16.16 1.18 -6.34
C GLY A 54 15.75 0.01 -5.43
N LEU A 55 14.46 -0.37 -5.43
CA LEU A 55 14.02 -1.58 -4.73
C LEU A 55 14.79 -2.82 -5.23
N PRO A 56 15.22 -3.73 -4.32
CA PRO A 56 15.72 -5.04 -4.71
C PRO A 56 14.65 -5.78 -5.51
N ASP A 57 15.06 -6.45 -6.59
CA ASP A 57 14.15 -7.14 -7.51
C ASP A 57 12.96 -6.25 -7.94
N GLN A 58 13.21 -5.00 -8.32
CA GLN A 58 12.18 -4.00 -8.67
C GLN A 58 11.05 -4.53 -9.57
N ASP A 59 11.34 -5.46 -10.48
CA ASP A 59 10.35 -6.04 -11.41
C ASP A 59 9.31 -6.93 -10.70
N LYS A 60 9.60 -7.38 -9.49
CA LYS A 60 8.69 -8.16 -8.64
C LYS A 60 7.79 -7.28 -7.77
N TRP A 61 8.18 -6.03 -7.52
CA TRP A 61 7.35 -5.06 -6.80
C TRP A 61 6.33 -4.45 -7.75
N LYS A 62 5.05 -4.66 -7.47
CA LYS A 62 3.97 -4.21 -8.37
C LYS A 62 3.16 -3.12 -7.70
N ALA A 63 3.23 -1.90 -8.20
CA ALA A 63 2.35 -0.83 -7.75
C ALA A 63 0.89 -1.19 -8.08
N THR A 64 0.02 -1.16 -7.07
CA THR A 64 -1.39 -1.56 -7.19
C THR A 64 -2.36 -0.39 -7.04
N SER A 65 -1.95 0.66 -6.34
CA SER A 65 -2.79 1.84 -6.10
C SER A 65 -1.92 3.07 -5.91
N VAL A 66 -2.44 4.21 -6.36
CA VAL A 66 -1.86 5.53 -6.09
C VAL A 66 -3.02 6.50 -5.91
N SER A 67 -2.91 7.37 -4.91
CA SER A 67 -3.85 8.48 -4.76
C SER A 67 -3.26 9.61 -3.92
N TYR A 68 -3.78 10.81 -4.15
CA TYR A 68 -3.53 11.96 -3.30
C TYR A 68 -4.81 12.73 -2.99
N ASP A 69 -4.98 13.11 -1.73
CA ASP A 69 -6.10 13.91 -1.26
C ASP A 69 -5.62 15.12 -0.45
N GLY A 70 -5.57 16.27 -1.12
CA GLY A 70 -5.20 17.55 -0.50
C GLY A 70 -6.19 18.02 0.58
N ALA A 71 -7.48 17.69 0.45
CA ALA A 71 -8.51 18.09 1.40
C ALA A 71 -8.49 17.22 2.67
N LYS A 72 -8.04 15.96 2.53
CA LYS A 72 -7.90 15.01 3.65
C LYS A 72 -6.50 15.05 4.25
N ASN A 73 -6.11 16.21 4.78
CA ASN A 73 -4.80 16.41 5.43
C ASN A 73 -3.62 16.08 4.51
N ASN A 74 -3.73 16.43 3.23
CA ASN A 74 -2.70 16.16 2.23
C ASN A 74 -2.28 14.68 2.26
N ALA A 75 -3.23 13.75 2.21
CA ALA A 75 -2.95 12.32 2.29
C ALA A 75 -2.37 11.81 0.97
N TRP A 76 -1.14 11.31 1.00
CA TRP A 76 -0.49 10.60 -0.09
C TRP A 76 -0.54 9.11 0.19
N HIS A 77 -0.93 8.33 -0.83
CA HIS A 77 -1.03 6.89 -0.78
C HIS A 77 -0.35 6.27 -2.00
N LEU A 78 0.51 5.29 -1.76
CA LEU A 78 1.12 4.48 -2.80
C LEU A 78 1.20 3.02 -2.36
N GLY A 79 0.37 2.16 -2.94
CA GLY A 79 0.29 0.74 -2.65
C GLY A 79 1.08 -0.13 -3.62
N PHE A 80 1.66 -1.20 -3.10
CA PHE A 80 2.42 -2.21 -3.79
C PHE A 80 2.03 -3.62 -3.35
N LEU A 81 2.31 -4.59 -4.21
CA LEU A 81 2.58 -5.96 -3.81
C LEU A 81 4.08 -6.19 -3.80
N ASP A 82 4.56 -6.85 -2.74
CA ASP A 82 5.94 -7.30 -2.60
C ASP A 82 6.22 -8.54 -3.48
N PRO A 83 7.48 -9.04 -3.53
CA PRO A 83 7.82 -10.24 -4.29
C PRO A 83 7.10 -11.53 -3.86
N GLN A 84 6.49 -11.54 -2.67
CA GLN A 84 5.69 -12.62 -2.10
C GLN A 84 4.17 -12.37 -2.24
N ASN A 85 3.78 -11.38 -3.04
CA ASN A 85 2.39 -10.92 -3.24
C ASN A 85 1.69 -10.47 -1.94
N GLN A 86 2.44 -10.01 -0.94
CA GLN A 86 1.89 -9.35 0.23
C GLN A 86 1.78 -7.85 0.00
N TYR A 87 0.80 -7.23 0.65
CA TYR A 87 0.52 -5.82 0.47
C TYR A 87 1.48 -4.95 1.27
N VAL A 88 1.98 -3.89 0.65
CA VAL A 88 2.78 -2.82 1.27
C VAL A 88 2.29 -1.48 0.76
N ALA A 89 2.01 -0.53 1.64
CA ALA A 89 1.64 0.83 1.31
C ALA A 89 2.63 1.83 1.92
N VAL A 90 2.92 2.88 1.16
CA VAL A 90 3.60 4.09 1.61
C VAL A 90 2.54 5.17 1.76
N GLU A 91 2.39 5.66 2.98
CA GLU A 91 1.36 6.61 3.36
C GLU A 91 2.04 7.86 3.92
N GLN A 92 1.61 9.06 3.50
CA GLN A 92 2.06 10.31 4.12
C GLN A 92 0.89 11.25 4.37
N SER A 93 0.94 12.00 5.47
CA SER A 93 -0.09 12.99 5.78
C SER A 93 0.38 14.04 6.78
N THR A 94 -0.28 15.19 6.77
CA THR A 94 -0.17 16.24 7.80
C THR A 94 -1.17 16.05 8.95
N ALA A 95 -1.92 14.94 8.98
CA ALA A 95 -2.86 14.61 10.06
C ALA A 95 -2.13 14.34 11.39
N PRO A 96 -2.84 14.42 12.54
CA PRO A 96 -2.29 14.00 13.83
C PRO A 96 -1.79 12.55 13.80
N LEU A 97 -0.57 12.34 14.32
CA LEU A 97 0.18 11.07 14.24
C LEU A 97 -0.67 9.85 14.57
N ASP A 98 -1.18 9.75 15.80
CA ASP A 98 -1.85 8.54 16.28
C ASP A 98 -3.12 8.22 15.49
N LYS A 99 -3.88 9.26 15.11
CA LYS A 99 -5.09 9.12 14.28
C LYS A 99 -4.73 8.60 12.89
N PHE A 100 -3.71 9.17 12.28
CA PHE A 100 -3.27 8.80 10.94
C PHE A 100 -2.75 7.37 10.90
N VAL A 101 -1.84 7.02 11.81
CA VAL A 101 -1.26 5.68 11.89
C VAL A 101 -2.36 4.65 12.12
N ALA A 102 -3.26 4.87 13.09
CA ALA A 102 -4.37 3.95 13.34
C ALA A 102 -5.28 3.77 12.12
N GLU A 103 -5.55 4.83 11.36
CA GLU A 103 -6.38 4.75 10.14
C GLU A 103 -5.73 3.87 9.06
N VAL A 104 -4.46 4.14 8.71
CA VAL A 104 -3.79 3.49 7.58
C VAL A 104 -3.31 2.08 7.91
N SER A 105 -2.89 1.84 9.16
CA SER A 105 -2.42 0.52 9.63
C SER A 105 -3.55 -0.38 10.15
N ARG A 106 -4.81 0.08 10.10
CA ARG A 106 -5.97 -0.67 10.63
C ARG A 106 -5.82 -0.98 12.12
N SER A 107 -5.54 0.08 12.89
CA SER A 107 -5.43 0.09 14.35
C SER A 107 -4.14 -0.52 14.91
N ALA A 108 -3.00 -0.37 14.23
CA ALA A 108 -1.72 -0.70 14.84
C ALA A 108 -1.41 0.19 16.04
N THR A 109 -0.63 -0.35 16.96
CA THR A 109 -0.25 0.28 18.23
C THR A 109 1.26 0.43 18.31
N LYS A 110 1.70 1.56 18.86
CA LYS A 110 3.12 1.88 18.99
C LYS A 110 3.81 0.85 19.89
N THR A 111 4.94 0.34 19.41
CA THR A 111 5.83 -0.50 20.24
C THR A 111 7.06 0.29 20.70
N GLU A 112 7.86 -0.30 21.56
CA GLU A 112 9.17 0.24 21.96
C GLU A 112 10.27 -0.01 20.92
N LYS A 113 10.00 -0.82 19.89
CA LYS A 113 10.98 -1.19 18.87
C LYS A 113 11.15 -0.03 17.88
N SER A 114 12.37 0.45 17.75
CA SER A 114 12.75 1.43 16.72
C SER A 114 14.06 1.02 16.06
N GLN A 115 14.22 1.36 14.79
CA GLN A 115 15.39 1.02 14.00
C GLN A 115 15.79 2.17 13.06
N GLN A 116 17.09 2.34 12.83
CA GLN A 116 17.60 3.24 11.80
C GLN A 116 17.52 2.56 10.43
N ILE A 117 16.80 3.17 9.48
CA ILE A 117 16.62 2.69 8.11
C ILE A 117 16.87 3.87 7.17
N ALA A 118 17.81 3.72 6.23
CA ALA A 118 18.19 4.75 5.27
C ALA A 118 18.46 6.14 5.91
N GLY A 119 19.11 6.16 7.07
CA GLY A 119 19.47 7.40 7.77
C GLY A 119 18.35 8.04 8.59
N ALA A 120 17.15 7.45 8.62
CA ALA A 120 16.02 7.90 9.45
C ALA A 120 15.64 6.88 10.51
N THR A 121 15.09 7.35 11.63
CA THR A 121 14.56 6.49 12.70
C THR A 121 13.11 6.13 12.41
N TRP A 122 12.82 4.84 12.38
CA TRP A 122 11.48 4.29 12.21
C TRP A 122 11.06 3.55 13.46
N THR A 123 9.85 3.80 13.93
CA THR A 123 9.24 3.07 15.04
C THR A 123 8.33 1.99 14.49
N TYR A 124 8.44 0.77 15.01
CA TYR A 124 7.55 -0.33 14.68
C TYR A 124 6.25 -0.21 15.47
N TRP A 125 5.14 -0.43 14.76
CA TRP A 125 3.80 -0.46 15.29
C TRP A 125 3.18 -1.81 14.91
N ASP A 126 2.66 -2.50 15.91
CA ASP A 126 2.10 -3.83 15.79
C ASP A 126 0.58 -3.73 15.62
N GLY A 127 0.04 -4.33 14.56
CA GLY A 127 -1.37 -4.20 14.24
C GLY A 127 -2.09 -5.52 14.06
N PRO A 128 -3.41 -5.55 14.31
CA PRO A 128 -4.20 -6.77 14.17
C PRO A 128 -4.33 -7.23 12.71
N LYS A 129 -4.14 -6.30 11.75
CA LYS A 129 -4.24 -6.58 10.32
C LYS A 129 -3.00 -6.15 9.56
N TYR A 130 -2.54 -4.91 9.77
CA TYR A 130 -1.30 -4.42 9.16
C TYR A 130 -0.31 -4.00 10.23
N ASP A 131 0.91 -4.47 10.08
CA ASP A 131 2.04 -3.90 10.79
C ASP A 131 2.44 -2.58 10.13
N ALA A 132 3.14 -1.73 10.87
CA ALA A 132 3.57 -0.44 10.36
C ALA A 132 4.97 -0.05 10.85
N LEU A 133 5.75 0.53 9.96
CA LEU A 133 6.93 1.32 10.27
C LEU A 133 6.52 2.78 10.14
N VAL A 134 6.68 3.54 11.23
CA VAL A 134 6.27 4.95 11.30
C VAL A 134 7.50 5.82 11.47
N ARG A 135 7.63 6.83 10.62
CA ARG A 135 8.61 7.91 10.72
C ARG A 135 7.86 9.23 10.85
N GLN A 136 8.19 9.98 11.90
CA GLN A 136 7.68 11.33 12.08
C GLN A 136 8.73 12.33 11.61
N ASP A 137 8.34 13.17 10.66
CA ASP A 137 9.17 14.23 10.09
C ASP A 137 8.59 15.60 10.48
N GLN A 138 9.30 16.68 10.14
CA GLN A 138 8.79 18.03 10.41
C GLN A 138 7.51 18.30 9.59
N GLY A 139 6.38 18.40 10.29
CA GLY A 139 5.09 18.77 9.73
C GLY A 139 4.32 17.67 8.98
N HIS A 140 4.84 16.44 8.93
CA HIS A 140 4.16 15.30 8.32
C HIS A 140 4.61 13.97 8.91
N THR A 141 3.81 12.93 8.72
CA THR A 141 4.13 11.55 9.11
C THR A 141 4.27 10.72 7.84
N THR A 142 5.27 9.84 7.80
CA THR A 142 5.41 8.79 6.79
C THR A 142 5.20 7.43 7.45
N VAL A 143 4.35 6.60 6.86
CA VAL A 143 4.05 5.25 7.35
C VAL A 143 4.26 4.26 6.21
N VAL A 144 5.02 3.20 6.47
CA VAL A 144 5.07 2.02 5.60
C VAL A 144 4.30 0.92 6.29
N THR A 145 3.18 0.46 5.71
CA THR A 145 2.27 -0.46 6.38
C THR A 145 1.69 -1.50 5.43
N GLY A 146 1.35 -2.68 5.92
CA GLY A 146 0.65 -3.67 5.12
C GLY A 146 0.65 -5.06 5.74
N THR A 147 0.33 -6.07 4.93
CA THR A 147 0.36 -7.48 5.35
C THR A 147 1.73 -8.11 5.17
N ALA A 148 2.65 -7.43 4.48
CA ALA A 148 3.98 -7.94 4.26
C ALA A 148 4.75 -8.09 5.57
N PRO A 149 5.62 -9.10 5.66
CA PRO A 149 6.43 -9.29 6.86
C PRO A 149 7.38 -8.11 7.09
N TYR A 150 7.84 -7.99 8.33
CA TYR A 150 8.65 -6.85 8.80
C TYR A 150 9.86 -6.53 7.89
N ASP A 151 10.56 -7.54 7.39
CA ASP A 151 11.71 -7.39 6.49
C ASP A 151 11.34 -6.71 5.16
N GLN A 152 10.16 -6.99 4.62
CA GLN A 152 9.66 -6.34 3.40
C GLN A 152 9.24 -4.90 3.66
N LEU A 153 8.64 -4.61 4.83
CA LEU A 153 8.37 -3.24 5.25
C LEU A 153 9.67 -2.43 5.41
N VAL A 154 10.70 -3.03 6.02
CA VAL A 154 12.03 -2.41 6.14
C VAL A 154 12.67 -2.19 4.77
N THR A 155 12.54 -3.15 3.86
CA THR A 155 13.05 -3.05 2.48
C THR A 155 12.40 -1.88 1.75
N MET A 156 11.07 -1.77 1.82
CA MET A 156 10.33 -0.63 1.25
C MET A 156 10.78 0.68 1.88
N ALA A 157 10.81 0.76 3.22
CA ALA A 157 11.23 1.95 3.95
C ALA A 157 12.66 2.40 3.60
N GLY A 158 13.56 1.44 3.40
CA GLY A 158 14.95 1.68 3.00
C GLY A 158 15.13 2.19 1.57
N ALA A 159 14.18 1.91 0.69
CA ALA A 159 14.18 2.40 -0.68
C ALA A 159 13.52 3.78 -0.84
N LEU A 160 12.90 4.34 0.20
CA LEU A 160 12.16 5.59 0.07
C LEU A 160 13.07 6.79 -0.16
N GLU A 161 12.79 7.51 -1.25
CA GLU A 161 13.36 8.83 -1.50
C GLU A 161 12.25 9.90 -1.44
N SER A 162 12.42 10.85 -0.52
CA SER A 162 11.50 11.96 -0.32
C SER A 162 11.95 13.19 -1.10
N LYS A 163 11.19 13.64 -2.11
CA LYS A 163 11.51 14.83 -2.93
C LYS A 163 10.37 15.83 -2.96
N ARG A 164 10.70 17.13 -3.07
CA ARG A 164 9.73 18.21 -3.37
C ARG A 164 9.54 18.45 -4.87
N THR A 165 10.52 18.12 -5.69
CA THR A 165 10.47 18.26 -7.15
C THR A 165 11.11 17.04 -7.78
N ALA A 166 10.58 16.59 -8.92
CA ALA A 166 11.27 15.60 -9.74
C ALA A 166 12.30 16.37 -10.58
N ASP A 167 13.50 16.56 -10.03
CA ASP A 167 14.69 16.84 -10.83
C ASP A 167 15.28 15.51 -11.34
#